data_AF-A0A2G2VSW1-F1
#
_entry.id   AF-A0A2G2VSW1-F1
#
_cell.length_a   1.000
_cell.length_b   1.000
_cell.length_c   1.000
_cell.angle_alpha   90.00
_cell.angle_beta   90.00
_cell.angle_gamma   90.00
#
_symmetry.space_group_name_H-M   'P 1'
#
loop_
_entity.id
_entity.type
_entity.pdbx_description
1 polymer ?
#
loop_
_entity_poly.entity_id
_entity_poly.type
_entity_poly.pdbx_seq_one_letter_code
_entity_poly.pdbx_strand_id
1 'polypeptide(L)'
;MGPSANIQLPTQAEEERNCTYAMQLMSSSVLSVVLHSTIQLDVFEILAKDKATKLSALEIVLHMPNCKNPDAATMLDRMLYVLASYSLLDCSVVKEENGVMKRLKLVAKSSMIKDKGGRNREPRVVNSDKLK
;
A
#
# COMPACT_ATOMS: atom_id res chain seq x y z
N MET A 1 25.89 30.87 38.98
CA MET A 1 25.16 31.10 37.72
C MET A 1 24.93 29.74 37.10
N GLY A 2 23.70 29.23 37.13
CA GLY A 2 23.38 27.91 36.56
C GLY A 2 23.40 27.97 35.02
N PRO A 3 23.55 26.83 34.34
CA PRO A 3 23.52 26.81 32.88
C PRO A 3 22.10 27.16 32.44
N SER A 4 21.94 28.31 31.79
CA SER A 4 20.73 28.63 31.05
C SER A 4 20.56 27.58 29.97
N ALA A 5 19.59 26.69 30.15
CA ALA A 5 19.19 25.76 29.11
C ALA A 5 18.71 26.59 27.92
N ASN A 6 19.50 26.59 26.84
CA ASN A 6 19.11 27.19 25.57
C ASN A 6 18.03 26.28 24.98
N ILE A 7 16.76 26.64 25.13
CA ILE A 7 15.64 25.90 24.55
C ILE A 7 15.64 26.22 23.06
N GLN A 8 16.37 25.40 22.28
CA GLN A 8 16.33 25.44 20.84
C GLN A 8 14.91 25.02 20.41
N LEU A 9 14.08 25.98 20.00
CA LEU A 9 12.76 25.70 19.43
C LEU A 9 12.93 24.90 18.13
N PRO A 10 12.10 23.87 17.88
CA PRO A 10 12.15 23.11 16.64
C PRO A 10 11.99 24.03 15.44
N THR A 11 12.77 23.79 14.40
CA THR A 11 12.53 24.44 13.10
C THR A 11 11.23 23.93 12.49
N GLN A 12 10.58 24.73 11.64
CA GLN A 12 9.33 24.34 10.97
C GLN A 12 9.44 22.99 10.24
N ALA A 13 10.59 22.69 9.63
CA ALA A 13 10.85 21.42 8.97
C ALA A 13 11.04 20.24 9.93
N GLU A 14 11.54 20.47 11.15
CA GLU A 14 11.60 19.45 12.20
C GLU A 14 10.21 19.15 12.76
N GLU A 15 9.40 20.18 12.94
CA GLU A 15 8.01 20.04 13.38
C GLU A 15 7.18 19.23 12.37
N GLU A 16 7.28 19.53 11.08
CA GLU A 16 6.60 18.79 10.01
C GLU A 16 7.02 17.32 9.96
N ARG A 17 8.32 17.04 10.09
CA ARG A 17 8.85 15.66 10.15
C ARG A 17 8.34 14.92 11.39
N ASN A 18 8.34 15.57 12.55
CA ASN A 18 7.86 14.98 13.79
C ASN A 18 6.35 14.70 13.74
N CYS A 19 5.55 15.62 13.19
CA CYS A 19 4.12 15.42 12.95
C CYS A 19 3.86 14.25 12.00
N THR A 20 4.61 14.17 10.89
CA THR A 20 4.49 13.07 9.93
C THR A 20 4.85 11.72 10.58
N TYR A 21 5.93 11.69 11.37
CA TYR A 21 6.36 10.49 12.08
C TYR A 21 5.34 10.04 13.14
N ALA A 22 4.81 10.98 13.93
CA ALA A 22 3.74 10.68 14.89
C ALA A 22 2.48 10.11 14.19
N MET A 23 2.11 10.68 13.04
CA MET A 23 1.00 10.18 12.22
C MET A 23 1.25 8.76 11.70
N GLN A 24 2.48 8.48 11.25
CA GLN A 24 2.89 7.13 10.83
C GLN A 24 2.85 6.13 11.99
N LEU A 25 3.28 6.52 13.18
CA LEU A 25 3.19 5.66 14.38
C LEU A 25 1.74 5.37 14.74
N MET A 26 0.86 6.38 14.76
CA MET A 26 -0.57 6.18 15.02
C MET A 26 -1.26 5.30 13.98
N SER A 27 -0.85 5.41 12.71
CA SER A 27 -1.41 4.63 11.59
C SER A 27 -0.69 3.29 11.36
N SER A 28 0.38 2.99 12.09
CA SER A 28 1.21 1.78 11.88
C SER A 28 0.41 0.48 12.04
N SER A 29 -0.53 0.44 12.99
CA SER A 29 -1.43 -0.70 13.20
C SER A 29 -2.41 -0.89 12.04
N VAL A 30 -2.82 0.21 11.39
CA VAL A 30 -3.77 0.19 10.27
C VAL A 30 -3.19 -0.56 9.08
N LEU A 31 -1.92 -0.30 8.72
CA LEU A 31 -1.26 -1.02 7.64
C LEU A 31 -1.24 -2.53 7.90
N SER A 32 -0.84 -2.93 9.12
CA SER A 32 -0.74 -4.34 9.49
C SER A 32 -2.10 -5.06 9.38
N VAL A 33 -3.15 -4.44 9.93
CA VAL A 33 -4.51 -5.00 9.88
C VAL A 33 -5.03 -5.09 8.44
N VAL A 34 -4.81 -4.05 7.63
CA VAL A 34 -5.23 -4.02 6.22
C VAL A 34 -4.50 -5.08 5.40
N LEU A 35 -3.18 -5.19 5.56
CA LEU A 35 -2.39 -6.19 4.86
C LEU A 35 -2.80 -7.62 5.25
N HIS A 36 -2.97 -7.89 6.54
CA HIS A 36 -3.45 -9.18 7.01
C HIS A 36 -4.82 -9.54 6.43
N SER A 37 -5.77 -8.59 6.45
CA SER A 37 -7.12 -8.81 5.96
C SER A 37 -7.16 -9.02 4.44
N THR A 38 -6.36 -8.28 3.66
CA THR A 38 -6.26 -8.48 2.20
C THR A 38 -5.61 -9.81 1.82
N ILE A 39 -4.71 -10.34 2.66
CA ILE A 39 -4.20 -11.71 2.51
C ILE A 39 -5.32 -12.73 2.77
N GLN A 40 -6.10 -12.57 3.84
CA GLN A 40 -7.21 -13.48 4.17
C GLN A 40 -8.33 -13.47 3.12
N LEU A 41 -8.50 -12.36 2.40
CA LEU A 41 -9.45 -12.21 1.30
C LEU A 41 -8.88 -12.66 -0.05
N ASP A 42 -7.68 -13.25 -0.08
CA ASP A 42 -6.98 -13.72 -1.29
C ASP A 42 -6.83 -12.65 -2.39
N VAL A 43 -6.82 -11.36 -2.01
CA VAL A 43 -6.78 -10.23 -2.94
C VAL A 43 -5.54 -10.29 -3.83
N PHE A 44 -4.38 -10.59 -3.24
CA PHE A 44 -3.14 -10.73 -3.99
C PHE A 44 -3.15 -11.93 -4.95
N GLU A 45 -3.84 -13.02 -4.60
CA GLU A 45 -3.99 -14.15 -5.49
C GLU A 45 -4.91 -13.83 -6.68
N ILE A 46 -5.99 -13.09 -6.45
CA ILE A 46 -6.89 -12.61 -7.49
C ILE A 46 -6.12 -11.71 -8.46
N LEU A 47 -5.38 -10.72 -7.94
CA LEU A 47 -4.52 -9.83 -8.74
C LEU A 47 -3.42 -10.61 -9.50
N ALA A 48 -2.86 -11.67 -8.89
CA ALA A 48 -1.82 -12.48 -9.51
C ALA A 48 -2.34 -13.49 -10.54
N LYS A 49 -3.63 -13.81 -10.55
CA LYS A 49 -4.24 -14.63 -11.62
C LYS A 49 -4.41 -13.83 -12.89
N ASP A 50 -4.77 -12.55 -12.75
CA ASP A 50 -4.97 -11.64 -13.86
C ASP A 50 -3.71 -10.79 -14.14
N LYS A 51 -2.57 -11.48 -14.32
CA LYS A 51 -1.18 -10.94 -14.33
C LYS A 51 -0.90 -9.70 -15.20
N ALA A 52 -1.84 -9.25 -16.02
CA ALA A 52 -1.67 -8.12 -16.93
C ALA A 52 -2.79 -7.07 -16.83
N THR A 53 -3.84 -7.28 -16.03
CA THR A 53 -5.00 -6.39 -16.01
C THR A 53 -5.03 -5.60 -14.71
N LYS A 54 -5.14 -4.27 -14.84
CA LYS A 54 -5.40 -3.43 -13.68
C LYS A 54 -6.86 -3.64 -13.26
N LEU A 55 -7.08 -4.21 -12.07
CA LEU A 55 -8.40 -4.51 -11.56
C LEU A 55 -8.89 -3.42 -10.61
N SER A 56 -10.17 -3.10 -10.69
CA SER A 56 -10.88 -2.28 -9.71
C SER A 56 -11.35 -3.10 -8.52
N ALA A 57 -11.63 -2.46 -7.39
CA ALA A 57 -12.13 -3.14 -6.19
C ALA A 57 -13.42 -3.94 -6.46
N LEU A 58 -14.30 -3.44 -7.34
CA LEU A 58 -15.51 -4.16 -7.75
C LEU A 58 -15.18 -5.46 -8.48
N GLU A 59 -14.26 -5.41 -9.45
CA GLU A 59 -13.84 -6.60 -10.21
C GLU A 59 -13.19 -7.63 -9.27
N ILE A 60 -12.37 -7.20 -8.32
CA ILE A 60 -11.76 -8.09 -7.32
C ILE A 60 -12.85 -8.75 -6.46
N VAL A 61 -13.86 -8.01 -5.99
CA VAL A 61 -14.98 -8.55 -5.21
C VAL A 61 -15.80 -9.56 -6.02
N LEU A 62 -15.98 -9.35 -7.33
CA LEU A 62 -16.68 -10.31 -8.19
C LEU A 62 -15.95 -11.66 -8.31
N HIS A 63 -14.63 -11.68 -8.11
CA HIS A 63 -13.85 -12.91 -8.04
C HIS A 63 -13.90 -13.60 -6.67
N MET A 64 -14.42 -12.95 -5.62
CA MET A 64 -14.53 -13.53 -4.29
C MET A 64 -15.75 -14.45 -4.16
N PRO A 65 -15.60 -15.66 -3.61
CA PRO A 65 -16.72 -16.58 -3.44
C PRO A 65 -17.74 -16.03 -2.43
N ASN A 66 -19.03 -16.08 -2.81
CA ASN A 66 -20.18 -15.79 -1.96
C ASN A 66 -20.19 -14.40 -1.28
N CYS A 67 -19.56 -13.38 -1.88
CA CYS A 67 -19.59 -12.02 -1.34
C CYS A 67 -20.99 -11.38 -1.52
N LYS A 68 -21.75 -11.28 -0.44
CA LYS A 68 -23.11 -10.70 -0.43
C LYS A 68 -23.17 -9.28 0.14
N ASN A 69 -22.04 -8.77 0.62
CA ASN A 69 -21.99 -7.44 1.23
C ASN A 69 -21.98 -6.37 0.11
N PRO A 70 -23.02 -5.52 0.01
CA PRO A 70 -23.07 -4.48 -1.02
C PRO A 70 -21.94 -3.45 -0.86
N ASP A 71 -21.43 -3.26 0.36
CA ASP A 71 -20.35 -2.32 0.65
C ASP A 71 -18.95 -2.92 0.45
N ALA A 72 -18.84 -4.20 0.09
CA ALA A 72 -17.57 -4.91 -0.01
C ALA A 72 -16.58 -4.21 -0.96
N ALA A 73 -17.06 -3.76 -2.12
CA ALA A 73 -16.21 -3.06 -3.09
C ALA A 73 -15.67 -1.75 -2.51
N THR A 74 -16.51 -0.97 -1.81
CA THR A 74 -16.12 0.28 -1.15
C THR A 74 -15.13 0.05 0.00
N MET A 75 -15.35 -0.98 0.81
CA MET A 75 -14.45 -1.36 1.90
C MET A 75 -13.09 -1.80 1.35
N LEU A 76 -13.10 -2.64 0.31
CA LEU A 76 -11.89 -3.11 -0.33
C LEU A 76 -11.12 -1.96 -1.01
N ASP A 77 -11.81 -1.02 -1.65
CA ASP A 77 -11.17 0.15 -2.25
C ASP A 77 -10.37 0.98 -1.22
N ARG A 78 -10.93 1.17 -0.01
CA ARG A 78 -10.23 1.84 1.10
C ARG A 78 -9.00 1.05 1.56
N MET A 79 -9.11 -0.26 1.66
CA MET A 79 -7.99 -1.14 2.03
C MET A 79 -6.87 -1.06 0.98
N LEU A 80 -7.23 -1.13 -0.30
CA LEU A 80 -6.29 -1.04 -1.41
C LEU A 80 -5.63 0.34 -1.47
N TYR A 81 -6.35 1.41 -1.15
CA TYR A 81 -5.79 2.75 -1.05
C TYR A 81 -4.71 2.86 0.04
N VAL A 82 -4.95 2.27 1.22
CA VAL A 82 -3.92 2.19 2.28
C VAL A 82 -2.71 1.43 1.76
N LEU A 83 -2.88 0.26 1.16
CA LEU A 83 -1.72 -0.49 0.61
C LEU A 83 -0.96 0.29 -0.46
N ALA A 84 -1.67 1.03 -1.31
CA ALA A 84 -1.07 1.89 -2.32
C ALA A 84 -0.30 3.08 -1.71
N SER A 85 -0.79 3.68 -0.62
CA SER A 85 -0.06 4.77 0.07
C SER A 85 1.26 4.30 0.69
N TYR A 86 1.37 3.02 1.03
CA TYR A 86 2.62 2.38 1.46
C TYR A 86 3.40 1.74 0.30
N SER A 87 3.07 2.07 -0.95
CA SER A 87 3.76 1.59 -2.16
C SER A 87 3.79 0.07 -2.33
N LEU A 88 2.83 -0.66 -1.75
CA LEU A 88 2.71 -2.12 -1.89
C LEU A 88 1.97 -2.52 -3.18
N LEU A 89 1.15 -1.62 -3.72
CA LEU A 89 0.39 -1.79 -4.96
C LEU A 89 0.68 -0.63 -5.90
N ASP A 90 0.69 -0.90 -7.20
CA ASP A 90 0.66 0.16 -8.20
C ASP A 90 -0.79 0.52 -8.47
N CYS A 91 -1.15 1.79 -8.26
CA CYS A 91 -2.51 2.29 -8.47
C CYS A 91 -2.54 3.30 -9.63
N SER A 92 -3.64 3.29 -10.37
CA SER A 92 -3.96 4.36 -11.32
C SER A 92 -5.40 4.76 -11.16
N VAL A 93 -5.63 6.07 -11.22
CA VAL A 93 -6.94 6.66 -11.09
C VAL A 93 -7.55 6.78 -12.48
N VAL A 94 -8.69 6.12 -12.69
CA VAL A 94 -9.49 6.26 -13.91
C VAL A 94 -10.69 7.14 -13.60
N LYS A 95 -10.88 8.21 -14.36
CA LYS A 95 -12.06 9.07 -14.26
C LYS A 95 -13.21 8.40 -15.03
N GLU A 96 -14.32 8.13 -14.36
CA GLU A 96 -15.53 7.72 -15.08
C GLU A 96 -16.12 8.87 -15.90
N GLU A 97 -16.72 8.53 -17.05
CA GLU A 97 -17.37 9.47 -17.96
C GLU A 97 -18.52 10.25 -17.30
N ASN A 98 -19.12 9.69 -16.25
CA ASN A 98 -20.19 10.33 -15.48
C ASN A 98 -19.70 11.47 -14.55
N GLY A 99 -18.39 11.70 -14.44
CA GLY A 99 -17.81 12.81 -13.68
C GLY A 99 -17.88 12.69 -12.15
N VAL A 100 -18.51 11.63 -11.61
CA VAL A 100 -18.80 11.53 -10.17
C VAL A 100 -17.77 10.67 -9.43
N MET A 101 -17.13 9.68 -10.07
CA MET A 101 -16.27 8.74 -9.35
C MET A 101 -14.95 8.42 -10.05
N LYS A 102 -13.87 8.48 -9.25
CA LYS A 102 -12.52 8.05 -9.63
C LYS A 102 -12.38 6.58 -9.21
N ARG A 103 -12.31 5.65 -10.17
CA ARG A 103 -12.04 4.25 -9.86
C ARG A 103 -10.54 4.03 -9.74
N LEU A 104 -10.11 3.42 -8.64
CA LEU A 104 -8.74 2.92 -8.50
C LEU A 104 -8.64 1.61 -9.27
N LYS A 105 -7.72 1.55 -10.23
CA LYS A 105 -7.30 0.31 -10.85
C LYS A 105 -5.92 -0.06 -10.31
N LEU A 106 -5.79 -1.25 -9.74
CA LEU A 106 -4.60 -1.70 -9.02
C LEU A 106 -3.99 -2.94 -9.65
N VAL A 107 -2.67 -3.05 -9.51
CA VAL A 107 -1.89 -4.24 -9.86
C VAL A 107 -0.94 -4.54 -8.71
N ALA A 108 -0.79 -5.83 -8.39
CA ALA A 108 0.17 -6.28 -7.40
C ALA A 108 1.60 -6.06 -7.91
N LYS A 109 2.46 -5.47 -7.07
CA LYS A 109 3.88 -5.38 -7.40
C LYS A 109 4.47 -6.77 -7.55
N SER A 110 5.39 -6.92 -8.51
CA SER A 110 6.02 -8.19 -8.84
C SER A 110 6.74 -8.86 -7.66
N SER A 111 7.15 -8.10 -6.64
CA SER A 111 7.76 -8.61 -5.41
C SER A 111 6.79 -9.31 -4.46
N MET A 112 5.48 -9.08 -4.55
CA MET A 112 4.47 -9.70 -3.67
C MET A 112 3.77 -10.90 -4.30
N ILE A 113 3.96 -11.15 -5.59
CA ILE A 113 3.45 -12.34 -6.25
C ILE A 113 4.34 -13.52 -5.81
N LYS A 114 3.78 -14.42 -4.98
CA LYS A 114 4.44 -15.69 -4.63
C LYS A 114 4.78 -16.42 -5.93
N ASP A 115 6.06 -16.45 -6.29
CA ASP A 115 6.52 -17.32 -7.36
C ASP A 115 6.18 -18.75 -6.92
N LYS A 116 5.36 -19.45 -7.71
CA LYS A 116 4.98 -20.85 -7.42
C LYS A 116 6.20 -21.79 -7.54
N GLY A 117 7.39 -21.28 -7.89
CA GLY A 117 8.66 -21.97 -7.76
C GLY A 117 9.42 -21.51 -6.53
N GLY A 118 9.49 -22.37 -5.50
CA GLY A 118 10.32 -22.16 -4.32
C GLY A 118 11.81 -22.04 -4.65
N ARG A 119 12.24 -20.85 -5.06
CA ARG A 119 13.65 -20.46 -5.11
C ARG A 119 13.84 -19.26 -4.20
N ASN A 120 14.41 -19.54 -3.03
CA ASN A 120 15.02 -18.55 -2.18
C ASN A 120 15.99 -17.72 -3.03
N ARG A 121 15.62 -16.49 -3.37
CA ARG A 121 16.54 -15.54 -3.99
C ARG A 121 17.00 -14.59 -2.91
N GLU A 122 18.23 -14.81 -2.47
CA GLU A 122 18.94 -13.89 -1.59
C GLU A 122 18.97 -12.48 -2.20
N PRO A 123 18.99 -11.42 -1.38
CA PRO A 123 19.09 -10.06 -1.86
C PRO A 123 20.42 -9.89 -2.62
N ARG A 124 20.36 -9.55 -3.91
CA ARG A 124 21.55 -9.10 -4.64
C ARG A 124 21.89 -7.70 -4.13
N VAL A 125 22.89 -7.62 -3.26
CA VAL A 125 23.58 -6.38 -2.95
C VAL A 125 24.26 -5.92 -4.24
N VAL A 126 23.68 -4.91 -4.90
CA VAL A 126 24.39 -4.17 -5.95
C VAL A 126 25.36 -3.23 -5.24
N ASN A 127 26.60 -3.70 -5.04
CA ASN A 127 27.69 -2.84 -4.64
C ASN A 127 28.01 -1.90 -5.81
N SER A 128 27.86 -0.61 -5.57
CA SER A 128 28.11 0.47 -6.54
C SER A 128 29.59 0.92 -6.56
N ASP A 129 30.51 0.11 -6.02
CA ASP A 129 31.93 0.45 -5.94
C ASP A 129 32.76 -0.40 -6.91
N LYS A 130 32.70 -0.10 -8.21
CA LYS A 130 33.83 -0.15 -9.16
C LYS A 130 33.38 0.42 -10.51
N LEU A 131 33.03 1.71 -10.54
CA LEU A 131 33.21 2.52 -11.74
C LEU A 131 34.37 3.48 -11.49
N LYS A 132 35.59 2.97 -11.65
CA LYS A 132 36.73 3.73 -12.16
C LYS A 132 37.80 2.78 -12.67
#